data_AF-A0A0T9EEE7-F1
#
_entry.id   AF-A0A0T9EEE7-F1
#
_cell.length_a   1.000
_cell.length_b   1.000
_cell.length_c   1.000
_cell.angle_alpha   90.00
_cell.angle_beta   90.00
_cell.angle_gamma   90.00
#
_symmetry.space_group_name_H-M   'P 1'
#
loop_
_entity.id
_entity.type
_entity.pdbx_description
1 polymer ?
#
loop_
_entity_poly.entity_id
_entity_poly.type
_entity_poly.pdbx_seq_one_letter_code
_entity_poly.pdbx_strand_id
1 'polypeptide(L)'
;MLNLGSGNFGSLNLGGGNTGNANLGGGNWGFANLGSGNIGNTNFGNGNQGNLNFGSGNLLGNGNFGFGNAFGDGNLGSGNVGSTNLGSGNFGSFNVGSGNMGMSNIGFGNLGNNNLGFGNNGNNNIGFGLTGDNLVGIGALNSGIGNMGFGNSGNNNIGFFNSGNGNVGFFNSGDGNTGFGNAGDVNTGFWNGGPFNTGFGNGGNTNFGFGNAGFQNMGHGNAGGVNVGSGNAGLANTGDFNSGGVVSGIGGNTGSFNSGNLNTGFGNAGDLNTGLFNSGDVNTGIGSTVDQPGSVSGFGNTGTSVSGFNNSGNLTSGFGNMNSNVFDSTSGFQNIGDANVGFFNSGNSNEGFFNTGMFNNGIYNSGVASTGIANSGNASSGVANSGDNSSGAFNQGDNQAGFFGQP
;
A
#
# COMPACT_ATOMS: atom_id res chain seq x y z
N MET A 1 -24.07 -55.62 -55.67
CA MET A 1 -24.31 -54.53 -54.71
C MET A 1 -25.18 -55.08 -53.59
N LEU A 2 -24.62 -55.36 -52.42
CA LEU A 2 -25.39 -55.85 -51.28
C LEU A 2 -25.98 -54.63 -50.55
N ASN A 3 -27.29 -54.45 -50.61
CA ASN A 3 -28.01 -53.49 -49.80
C ASN A 3 -29.12 -54.24 -49.05
N LEU A 4 -29.23 -54.06 -47.74
CA LEU A 4 -30.26 -54.68 -46.92
C LEU A 4 -31.13 -53.60 -46.29
N GLY A 5 -32.41 -53.57 -46.65
CA GLY A 5 -33.38 -52.53 -46.26
C GLY A 5 -33.80 -51.63 -47.43
N SER A 6 -34.83 -50.82 -47.23
CA SER A 6 -35.50 -50.05 -48.29
C SER A 6 -34.86 -48.68 -48.57
N GLY A 7 -34.89 -48.23 -49.82
CA GLY A 7 -34.51 -46.86 -50.19
C GLY A 7 -33.00 -46.58 -50.17
N ASN A 8 -32.15 -47.60 -50.37
CA ASN A 8 -30.71 -47.44 -50.42
C ASN A 8 -30.19 -47.25 -51.86
N PHE A 9 -29.37 -46.22 -52.10
CA PHE A 9 -28.67 -45.95 -53.36
C PHE A 9 -27.15 -46.10 -53.18
N GLY A 10 -26.54 -47.06 -53.88
CA GLY A 10 -25.10 -47.39 -53.77
C GLY A 10 -24.86 -48.84 -53.37
N SER A 11 -23.82 -49.13 -52.59
CA SER A 11 -23.39 -50.50 -52.25
C SER A 11 -22.99 -50.69 -50.79
N LEU A 12 -23.16 -51.91 -50.27
CA LEU A 12 -22.78 -52.31 -48.89
C LEU A 12 -23.54 -51.53 -47.81
N ASN A 13 -24.81 -51.20 -48.06
CA ASN A 13 -25.63 -50.47 -47.09
C ASN A 13 -26.53 -51.43 -46.28
N LEU A 14 -26.62 -51.23 -44.96
CA LEU A 14 -27.50 -51.98 -44.05
C LEU A 14 -28.38 -50.99 -43.27
N GLY A 15 -29.70 -51.07 -43.47
CA GLY A 15 -30.70 -50.13 -42.94
C GLY A 15 -31.48 -49.44 -44.06
N GLY A 16 -32.10 -48.29 -43.81
CA GLY A 16 -33.02 -47.65 -44.77
C GLY A 16 -32.65 -46.22 -45.17
N GLY A 17 -32.86 -45.85 -46.44
CA GLY A 17 -32.71 -44.46 -46.90
C GLY A 17 -31.26 -43.97 -47.05
N ASN A 18 -30.28 -44.85 -47.25
CA ASN A 18 -28.88 -44.45 -47.37
C ASN A 18 -28.49 -44.13 -48.82
N THR A 19 -27.73 -43.06 -49.04
CA THR A 19 -27.13 -42.66 -50.33
C THR A 19 -25.61 -42.67 -50.22
N GLY A 20 -24.94 -43.55 -50.97
CA GLY A 20 -23.49 -43.76 -50.95
C GLY A 20 -23.13 -45.21 -50.61
N ASN A 21 -21.91 -45.46 -50.10
CA ASN A 21 -21.42 -46.81 -49.88
C ASN A 21 -21.03 -47.09 -48.43
N ALA A 22 -21.13 -48.37 -48.02
CA ALA A 22 -20.69 -48.88 -46.73
C ALA A 22 -21.38 -48.23 -45.52
N ASN A 23 -22.65 -47.84 -45.63
CA ASN A 23 -23.38 -47.21 -44.53
C ASN A 23 -24.19 -48.22 -43.71
N LEU A 24 -24.13 -48.11 -42.37
CA LEU A 24 -24.87 -48.91 -41.42
C LEU A 24 -25.80 -48.03 -40.57
N GLY A 25 -27.11 -48.20 -40.70
CA GLY A 25 -28.15 -47.39 -40.07
C GLY A 25 -29.05 -46.72 -41.11
N GLY A 26 -29.67 -45.57 -40.79
CA GLY A 26 -30.70 -44.97 -41.64
C GLY A 26 -30.47 -43.53 -42.07
N GLY A 27 -30.82 -43.18 -43.31
CA GLY A 27 -30.80 -41.79 -43.78
C GLY A 27 -29.41 -41.16 -43.91
N ASN A 28 -28.36 -41.96 -44.14
CA ASN A 28 -27.00 -41.44 -44.31
C ASN A 28 -26.71 -41.04 -45.76
N TRP A 29 -26.02 -39.92 -45.96
CA TRP A 29 -25.48 -39.48 -47.25
C TRP A 29 -23.96 -39.41 -47.20
N GLY A 30 -23.29 -40.38 -47.83
CA GLY A 30 -21.84 -40.41 -48.00
C GLY A 30 -21.25 -41.82 -47.87
N PHE A 31 -19.98 -41.89 -47.48
CA PHE A 31 -19.22 -43.14 -47.37
C PHE A 31 -18.96 -43.55 -45.93
N ALA A 32 -19.08 -44.84 -45.62
CA ALA A 32 -18.64 -45.45 -44.36
C ALA A 32 -19.23 -44.82 -43.09
N ASN A 33 -20.52 -44.47 -43.10
CA ASN A 33 -21.19 -43.93 -41.91
C ASN A 33 -21.85 -45.04 -41.08
N LEU A 34 -21.73 -44.94 -39.75
CA LEU A 34 -22.39 -45.82 -38.78
C LEU A 34 -23.31 -44.98 -37.89
N GLY A 35 -24.61 -45.25 -37.95
CA GLY A 35 -25.67 -44.53 -37.25
C GLY A 35 -26.68 -43.96 -38.26
N SER A 36 -27.38 -42.90 -37.88
CA SER A 36 -28.48 -42.36 -38.69
C SER A 36 -28.36 -40.86 -38.96
N GLY A 37 -28.79 -40.42 -40.14
CA GLY A 37 -28.89 -39.01 -40.50
C GLY A 37 -27.55 -38.30 -40.68
N ASN A 38 -26.47 -39.03 -41.00
CA ASN A 38 -25.16 -38.42 -41.23
C ASN A 38 -25.02 -37.92 -42.69
N ILE A 39 -24.41 -36.75 -42.89
CA ILE A 39 -24.06 -36.17 -44.19
C ILE A 39 -22.54 -35.98 -44.23
N GLY A 40 -21.87 -36.65 -45.16
CA GLY A 40 -20.41 -36.69 -45.29
C GLY A 40 -19.86 -38.10 -45.06
N ASN A 41 -18.55 -38.21 -44.82
CA ASN A 41 -17.86 -39.51 -44.80
C ASN A 41 -17.32 -39.89 -43.43
N THR A 42 -17.33 -41.19 -43.13
CA THR A 42 -16.67 -41.78 -41.97
C THR A 42 -17.18 -41.19 -40.65
N ASN A 43 -18.49 -40.98 -40.54
CA ASN A 43 -19.12 -40.52 -39.30
C ASN A 43 -19.64 -41.70 -38.47
N PHE A 44 -19.40 -41.65 -37.16
CA PHE A 44 -19.88 -42.64 -36.20
C PHE A 44 -20.82 -41.97 -35.18
N GLY A 45 -22.09 -42.36 -35.19
CA GLY A 45 -23.18 -41.81 -34.38
C GLY A 45 -24.26 -41.16 -35.26
N ASN A 46 -25.06 -40.24 -34.70
CA ASN A 46 -26.27 -39.74 -35.38
C ASN A 46 -26.20 -38.24 -35.70
N GLY A 47 -26.73 -37.85 -36.85
CA GLY A 47 -26.97 -36.43 -37.18
C GLY A 47 -25.69 -35.60 -37.33
N ASN A 48 -24.60 -36.18 -37.83
CA ASN A 48 -23.36 -35.46 -38.09
C ASN A 48 -23.31 -34.91 -39.51
N GLN A 49 -22.86 -33.66 -39.69
CA GLN A 49 -22.65 -33.02 -40.99
C GLN A 49 -21.18 -32.60 -41.16
N GLY A 50 -20.46 -33.31 -42.03
CA GLY A 50 -19.03 -33.20 -42.28
C GLY A 50 -18.37 -34.59 -42.28
N ASN A 51 -17.05 -34.64 -42.18
CA ASN A 51 -16.30 -35.89 -42.23
C ASN A 51 -15.65 -36.23 -40.89
N LEU A 52 -15.41 -37.53 -40.65
CA LEU A 52 -14.61 -38.03 -39.52
C LEU A 52 -15.15 -37.62 -38.14
N ASN A 53 -16.47 -37.45 -37.99
CA ASN A 53 -17.06 -37.10 -36.70
C ASN A 53 -17.41 -38.36 -35.90
N PHE A 54 -17.08 -38.35 -34.61
CA PHE A 54 -17.45 -39.38 -33.65
C PHE A 54 -18.36 -38.78 -32.58
N GLY A 55 -19.56 -39.35 -32.40
CA GLY A 55 -20.60 -38.84 -31.51
C GLY A 55 -21.84 -38.39 -32.30
N SER A 56 -22.65 -37.50 -31.74
CA SER A 56 -23.94 -37.13 -32.36
C SER A 56 -24.19 -35.63 -32.39
N GLY A 57 -24.89 -35.18 -33.42
CA GLY A 57 -25.28 -33.78 -33.58
C GLY A 57 -24.10 -32.85 -33.86
N ASN A 58 -23.01 -33.34 -34.45
CA ASN A 58 -21.91 -32.47 -34.88
C ASN A 58 -22.28 -31.78 -36.20
N LEU A 59 -22.59 -30.49 -36.15
CA LEU A 59 -23.14 -29.71 -37.27
C LEU A 59 -22.04 -28.90 -37.96
N LEU A 60 -21.93 -29.04 -39.29
CA LEU A 60 -21.06 -28.23 -40.14
C LEU A 60 -19.60 -28.19 -39.65
N GLY A 61 -18.95 -29.37 -39.64
CA GLY A 61 -17.57 -29.51 -39.19
C GLY A 61 -17.02 -30.92 -39.35
N ASN A 62 -15.70 -31.03 -39.36
CA ASN A 62 -14.96 -32.27 -39.55
C ASN A 62 -14.14 -32.62 -38.30
N GLY A 63 -13.90 -33.91 -38.09
CA GLY A 63 -12.98 -34.38 -37.06
C GLY A 63 -13.42 -34.06 -35.62
N ASN A 64 -14.73 -33.88 -35.38
CA ASN A 64 -15.25 -33.60 -34.06
C ASN A 64 -15.49 -34.90 -33.29
N PHE A 65 -14.97 -34.99 -32.06
CA PHE A 65 -15.19 -36.09 -31.13
C PHE A 65 -16.03 -35.61 -29.95
N GLY A 66 -17.29 -36.04 -29.88
CA GLY A 66 -18.25 -35.70 -28.85
C GLY A 66 -19.62 -35.33 -29.42
N PHE A 67 -20.44 -34.65 -28.63
CA PHE A 67 -21.83 -34.36 -28.97
C PHE A 67 -22.08 -32.88 -29.20
N GLY A 68 -22.88 -32.52 -30.20
CA GLY A 68 -23.41 -31.16 -30.35
C GLY A 68 -22.35 -30.10 -30.66
N ASN A 69 -21.22 -30.44 -31.29
CA ASN A 69 -20.28 -29.43 -31.75
C ASN A 69 -20.82 -28.78 -33.03
N ALA A 70 -20.70 -27.47 -33.18
CA ALA A 70 -21.28 -26.74 -34.30
C ALA A 70 -20.29 -25.74 -34.91
N PHE A 71 -20.38 -25.55 -36.23
CA PHE A 71 -19.67 -24.49 -36.97
C PHE A 71 -18.15 -24.49 -36.74
N GLY A 72 -17.52 -25.66 -36.79
CA GLY A 72 -16.07 -25.77 -36.65
C GLY A 72 -15.55 -27.20 -36.62
N ASP A 73 -14.24 -27.31 -36.78
CA ASP A 73 -13.52 -28.56 -36.96
C ASP A 73 -12.68 -28.92 -35.72
N GLY A 74 -12.40 -30.21 -35.54
CA GLY A 74 -11.36 -30.68 -34.64
C GLY A 74 -11.64 -30.47 -33.16
N ASN A 75 -12.90 -30.42 -32.74
CA ASN A 75 -13.25 -30.32 -31.33
C ASN A 75 -13.18 -31.69 -30.64
N LEU A 76 -12.54 -31.75 -29.47
CA LEU A 76 -12.55 -32.90 -28.58
C LEU A 76 -13.34 -32.55 -27.30
N GLY A 77 -14.61 -32.93 -27.29
CA GLY A 77 -15.58 -32.61 -26.25
C GLY A 77 -16.94 -32.28 -26.84
N SER A 78 -17.86 -31.73 -26.04
CA SER A 78 -19.26 -31.55 -26.43
C SER A 78 -19.72 -30.10 -26.36
N GLY A 79 -20.68 -29.72 -27.21
CA GLY A 79 -21.34 -28.42 -27.17
C GLY A 79 -20.44 -27.25 -27.54
N ASN A 80 -19.37 -27.46 -28.32
CA ASN A 80 -18.50 -26.38 -28.74
C ASN A 80 -19.03 -25.69 -30.01
N VAL A 81 -18.94 -24.37 -30.07
CA VAL A 81 -19.19 -23.58 -31.28
C VAL A 81 -17.87 -22.94 -31.70
N GLY A 82 -17.34 -23.33 -32.86
CA GLY A 82 -15.99 -22.97 -33.32
C GLY A 82 -15.07 -24.18 -33.40
N SER A 83 -13.78 -23.95 -33.60
CA SER A 83 -12.81 -25.01 -33.97
C SER A 83 -11.78 -25.27 -32.88
N THR A 84 -11.14 -26.45 -32.95
CA THR A 84 -9.94 -26.81 -32.18
C THR A 84 -10.06 -26.66 -30.66
N ASN A 85 -11.27 -26.86 -30.12
CA ASN A 85 -11.49 -26.82 -28.68
C ASN A 85 -11.25 -28.19 -28.03
N LEU A 86 -10.54 -28.21 -26.92
CA LEU A 86 -10.37 -29.36 -26.04
C LEU A 86 -11.17 -29.14 -24.76
N GLY A 87 -12.32 -29.80 -24.63
CA GLY A 87 -13.28 -29.64 -23.53
C GLY A 87 -14.66 -29.27 -24.07
N SER A 88 -15.55 -28.78 -23.20
CA SER A 88 -16.97 -28.66 -23.53
C SER A 88 -17.54 -27.26 -23.36
N GLY A 89 -18.57 -26.93 -24.15
CA GLY A 89 -19.33 -25.69 -24.02
C GLY A 89 -18.52 -24.44 -24.35
N ASN A 90 -17.48 -24.53 -25.19
CA ASN A 90 -16.69 -23.37 -25.59
C ASN A 90 -17.35 -22.66 -26.79
N PHE A 91 -17.39 -21.33 -26.76
CA PHE A 91 -17.82 -20.49 -27.87
C PHE A 91 -16.63 -19.68 -28.39
N GLY A 92 -16.08 -20.09 -29.52
CA GLY A 92 -14.82 -19.61 -30.08
C GLY A 92 -13.86 -20.77 -30.37
N SER A 93 -12.58 -20.46 -30.60
CA SER A 93 -11.61 -21.44 -31.09
C SER A 93 -10.37 -21.56 -30.21
N PHE A 94 -9.67 -22.68 -30.30
CA PHE A 94 -8.41 -22.96 -29.59
C PHE A 94 -8.52 -22.93 -28.06
N ASN A 95 -9.72 -23.15 -27.49
CA ASN A 95 -9.87 -23.18 -26.05
C ASN A 95 -9.53 -24.57 -25.47
N VAL A 96 -8.83 -24.59 -24.34
CA VAL A 96 -8.57 -25.79 -23.55
C VAL A 96 -9.28 -25.64 -22.21
N GLY A 97 -10.21 -26.55 -21.90
CA GLY A 97 -11.11 -26.48 -20.76
C GLY A 97 -12.56 -26.23 -21.20
N SER A 98 -13.40 -25.72 -20.30
CA SER A 98 -14.85 -25.68 -20.55
C SER A 98 -15.50 -24.33 -20.26
N GLY A 99 -16.55 -24.02 -21.02
CA GLY A 99 -17.36 -22.81 -20.83
C GLY A 99 -16.65 -21.51 -21.19
N ASN A 100 -15.59 -21.55 -22.00
CA ASN A 100 -14.88 -20.34 -22.41
C ASN A 100 -15.61 -19.66 -23.58
N MET A 101 -15.69 -18.33 -23.55
CA MET A 101 -16.21 -17.50 -24.64
C MET A 101 -15.11 -16.58 -25.15
N GLY A 102 -14.65 -16.83 -26.38
CA GLY A 102 -13.50 -16.17 -27.01
C GLY A 102 -12.47 -17.18 -27.51
N MET A 103 -11.24 -16.72 -27.75
CA MET A 103 -10.19 -17.53 -28.36
C MET A 103 -9.01 -17.80 -27.43
N SER A 104 -8.39 -18.97 -27.58
CA SER A 104 -7.11 -19.32 -26.95
C SER A 104 -7.11 -19.23 -25.42
N ASN A 105 -8.25 -19.50 -24.78
CA ASN A 105 -8.33 -19.57 -23.32
C ASN A 105 -7.94 -20.95 -22.81
N ILE A 106 -7.20 -21.00 -21.70
CA ILE A 106 -6.86 -22.23 -20.99
C ILE A 106 -7.48 -22.15 -19.59
N GLY A 107 -8.41 -23.06 -19.30
CA GLY A 107 -9.13 -23.15 -18.04
C GLY A 107 -10.65 -23.07 -18.23
N PHE A 108 -11.36 -22.46 -17.29
CA PHE A 108 -12.82 -22.59 -17.22
C PHE A 108 -13.54 -21.24 -17.11
N GLY A 109 -14.61 -21.07 -17.89
CA GLY A 109 -15.50 -19.93 -17.75
C GLY A 109 -14.87 -18.58 -18.07
N ASN A 110 -13.81 -18.52 -18.88
CA ASN A 110 -13.19 -17.26 -19.25
C ASN A 110 -13.99 -16.58 -20.36
N LEU A 111 -14.20 -15.26 -20.22
CA LEU A 111 -14.80 -14.38 -21.20
C LEU A 111 -13.74 -13.42 -21.74
N GLY A 112 -13.45 -13.51 -23.04
CA GLY A 112 -12.38 -12.76 -23.71
C GLY A 112 -11.31 -13.70 -24.30
N ASN A 113 -10.14 -13.17 -24.63
CA ASN A 113 -9.09 -13.92 -25.33
C ASN A 113 -7.83 -14.10 -24.49
N ASN A 114 -7.10 -15.20 -24.75
CA ASN A 114 -5.76 -15.43 -24.21
C ASN A 114 -5.70 -15.47 -22.68
N ASN A 115 -6.78 -15.89 -22.01
CA ASN A 115 -6.79 -16.02 -20.55
C ASN A 115 -6.30 -17.40 -20.10
N LEU A 116 -5.51 -17.44 -19.03
CA LEU A 116 -5.09 -18.64 -18.32
C LEU A 116 -5.70 -18.65 -16.91
N GLY A 117 -6.67 -19.53 -16.66
CA GLY A 117 -7.26 -19.74 -15.34
C GLY A 117 -8.79 -19.80 -15.38
N PHE A 118 -9.46 -19.22 -14.38
CA PHE A 118 -10.88 -19.46 -14.13
C PHE A 118 -11.67 -18.18 -13.99
N GLY A 119 -12.78 -18.06 -14.73
CA GLY A 119 -13.75 -16.97 -14.54
C GLY A 119 -13.19 -15.57 -14.81
N ASN A 120 -12.18 -15.44 -15.68
CA ASN A 120 -11.62 -14.13 -16.03
C ASN A 120 -12.52 -13.44 -17.07
N ASN A 121 -12.72 -12.13 -16.93
CA ASN A 121 -13.47 -11.28 -17.84
C ASN A 121 -12.57 -10.18 -18.40
N GLY A 122 -12.10 -10.35 -19.64
CA GLY A 122 -11.15 -9.49 -20.34
C GLY A 122 -10.10 -10.31 -21.10
N ASN A 123 -8.97 -9.71 -21.46
CA ASN A 123 -7.93 -10.31 -22.31
C ASN A 123 -6.58 -10.43 -21.61
N ASN A 124 -5.81 -11.46 -21.97
CA ASN A 124 -4.44 -11.70 -21.48
C ASN A 124 -4.31 -11.82 -19.95
N ASN A 125 -5.35 -12.33 -19.28
CA ASN A 125 -5.32 -12.49 -17.82
C ASN A 125 -4.75 -13.83 -17.39
N ILE A 126 -3.98 -13.87 -16.30
CA ILE A 126 -3.47 -15.10 -15.69
C ILE A 126 -3.96 -15.18 -14.25
N GLY A 127 -5.01 -15.96 -13.97
CA GLY A 127 -5.57 -16.00 -12.63
C GLY A 127 -7.01 -16.46 -12.49
N PHE A 128 -7.62 -16.05 -11.38
CA PHE A 128 -8.96 -16.47 -10.96
C PHE A 128 -9.85 -15.24 -10.74
N GLY A 129 -10.98 -15.15 -11.46
CA GLY A 129 -12.01 -14.13 -11.23
C GLY A 129 -11.57 -12.70 -11.53
N LEU A 130 -10.59 -12.51 -12.43
CA LEU A 130 -10.11 -11.18 -12.81
C LEU A 130 -11.12 -10.45 -13.71
N THR A 131 -11.24 -9.14 -13.60
CA THR A 131 -12.04 -8.29 -14.50
C THR A 131 -11.18 -7.13 -14.99
N GLY A 132 -10.92 -7.06 -16.30
CA GLY A 132 -9.96 -6.15 -16.93
C GLY A 132 -8.99 -6.88 -17.86
N ASP A 133 -8.01 -6.16 -18.42
CA ASP A 133 -7.02 -6.71 -19.37
C ASP A 133 -5.61 -6.73 -18.76
N ASN A 134 -4.81 -7.74 -19.14
CA ASN A 134 -3.40 -7.91 -18.74
C ASN A 134 -3.17 -8.05 -17.22
N LEU A 135 -4.13 -8.62 -16.50
CA LEU A 135 -4.06 -8.81 -15.05
C LEU A 135 -3.47 -10.18 -14.68
N VAL A 136 -2.78 -10.25 -13.55
CA VAL A 136 -2.28 -11.51 -12.97
C VAL A 136 -2.69 -11.58 -11.50
N GLY A 137 -3.38 -12.65 -11.07
CA GLY A 137 -3.73 -12.86 -9.65
C GLY A 137 -5.10 -13.48 -9.37
N ILE A 138 -5.73 -13.05 -8.27
CA ILE A 138 -7.07 -13.50 -7.85
C ILE A 138 -7.92 -12.24 -7.69
N GLY A 139 -8.99 -12.09 -8.48
CA GLY A 139 -9.70 -10.81 -8.64
C GLY A 139 -10.35 -10.28 -7.37
N ALA A 140 -10.80 -11.15 -6.47
CA ALA A 140 -11.31 -10.73 -5.16
C ALA A 140 -10.21 -10.15 -4.24
N LEU A 141 -8.94 -10.39 -4.55
CA LEU A 141 -7.78 -10.03 -3.73
C LEU A 141 -6.93 -8.94 -4.38
N ASN A 142 -7.35 -8.31 -5.47
CA ASN A 142 -6.67 -7.12 -6.02
C ASN A 142 -7.68 -6.15 -6.63
N SER A 143 -8.43 -5.44 -5.78
CA SER A 143 -9.57 -4.60 -6.17
C SER A 143 -9.18 -3.12 -6.32
N GLY A 144 -9.59 -2.47 -7.42
CA GLY A 144 -9.33 -1.06 -7.72
C GLY A 144 -8.50 -0.90 -8.99
N ILE A 145 -8.01 0.31 -9.26
CA ILE A 145 -7.32 0.66 -10.52
C ILE A 145 -5.84 0.93 -10.25
N GLY A 146 -4.97 0.48 -11.16
CA GLY A 146 -3.53 0.82 -11.13
C GLY A 146 -2.72 0.14 -10.03
N ASN A 147 -3.26 -0.89 -9.38
CA ASN A 147 -2.52 -1.68 -8.40
C ASN A 147 -1.49 -2.58 -9.09
N MET A 148 -0.26 -2.59 -8.56
CA MET A 148 0.81 -3.49 -8.97
C MET A 148 1.14 -4.44 -7.81
N GLY A 149 0.99 -5.76 -8.02
CA GLY A 149 1.26 -6.80 -7.01
C GLY A 149 0.01 -7.63 -6.67
N PHE A 150 -0.15 -8.06 -5.41
CA PHE A 150 -1.24 -8.97 -5.00
C PHE A 150 -1.77 -8.65 -3.61
N GLY A 151 -3.08 -8.80 -3.37
CA GLY A 151 -3.69 -8.54 -2.08
C GLY A 151 -4.17 -7.09 -1.90
N ASN A 152 -4.03 -6.23 -2.91
CA ASN A 152 -4.26 -4.80 -2.75
C ASN A 152 -5.75 -4.43 -2.88
N SER A 153 -6.22 -3.46 -2.09
CA SER A 153 -7.57 -2.88 -2.20
C SER A 153 -7.49 -1.36 -2.24
N GLY A 154 -8.25 -0.73 -3.13
CA GLY A 154 -8.12 0.70 -3.46
C GLY A 154 -7.24 0.92 -4.68
N ASN A 155 -6.73 2.13 -4.91
CA ASN A 155 -6.09 2.48 -6.18
C ASN A 155 -4.57 2.72 -6.05
N ASN A 156 -3.84 2.50 -7.13
CA ASN A 156 -2.43 2.87 -7.29
C ASN A 156 -1.49 2.30 -6.22
N ASN A 157 -1.82 1.17 -5.61
CA ASN A 157 -0.97 0.52 -4.63
C ASN A 157 0.10 -0.35 -5.31
N ILE A 158 1.34 -0.24 -4.88
CA ILE A 158 2.46 -1.05 -5.34
C ILE A 158 2.91 -1.97 -4.20
N GLY A 159 2.97 -3.28 -4.45
CA GLY A 159 3.39 -4.29 -3.50
C GLY A 159 2.24 -5.19 -3.07
N PHE A 160 2.14 -5.55 -1.79
CA PHE A 160 1.24 -6.62 -1.36
C PHE A 160 0.36 -6.28 -0.16
N PHE A 161 -0.90 -6.71 -0.21
CA PHE A 161 -1.84 -6.60 0.89
C PHE A 161 -2.04 -5.16 1.40
N ASN A 162 -1.88 -4.16 0.53
CA ASN A 162 -2.12 -2.77 0.87
C ASN A 162 -3.61 -2.42 0.73
N SER A 163 -4.15 -1.60 1.62
CA SER A 163 -5.53 -1.11 1.58
C SER A 163 -5.55 0.41 1.60
N GLY A 164 -6.36 1.03 0.75
CA GLY A 164 -6.38 2.48 0.53
C GLY A 164 -5.68 2.86 -0.78
N ASN A 165 -5.12 4.06 -0.89
CA ASN A 165 -4.60 4.57 -2.15
C ASN A 165 -3.13 4.92 -2.11
N GLY A 166 -2.42 4.67 -3.21
CA GLY A 166 -1.06 5.17 -3.41
C GLY A 166 -0.04 4.62 -2.41
N ASN A 167 -0.26 3.45 -1.82
CA ASN A 167 0.70 2.85 -0.90
C ASN A 167 1.80 2.09 -1.66
N VAL A 168 3.04 2.19 -1.21
CA VAL A 168 4.19 1.44 -1.73
C VAL A 168 4.77 0.55 -0.64
N GLY A 169 4.68 -0.76 -0.83
CA GLY A 169 5.26 -1.77 0.07
C GLY A 169 4.25 -2.82 0.47
N PHE A 170 4.15 -3.14 1.76
CA PHE A 170 3.41 -4.32 2.22
C PHE A 170 2.50 -4.00 3.41
N PHE A 171 1.30 -4.55 3.42
CA PHE A 171 0.36 -4.48 4.55
C PHE A 171 0.06 -3.06 5.04
N ASN A 172 0.24 -2.04 4.18
CA ASN A 172 -0.08 -0.67 4.54
C ASN A 172 -1.59 -0.44 4.46
N SER A 173 -2.13 0.38 5.34
CA SER A 173 -3.55 0.75 5.38
C SER A 173 -3.70 2.27 5.48
N GLY A 174 -4.55 2.87 4.65
CA GLY A 174 -4.68 4.32 4.53
C GLY A 174 -4.04 4.81 3.23
N ASP A 175 -3.65 6.08 3.16
CA ASP A 175 -3.22 6.68 1.90
C ASP A 175 -1.74 7.11 1.89
N GLY A 176 -1.06 6.88 0.76
CA GLY A 176 0.27 7.43 0.50
C GLY A 176 1.38 6.93 1.41
N ASN A 177 1.31 5.71 1.97
CA ASN A 177 2.36 5.16 2.83
C ASN A 177 3.46 4.47 2.04
N THR A 178 4.71 4.60 2.50
CA THR A 178 5.88 3.88 1.97
C THR A 178 6.49 2.98 3.04
N GLY A 179 6.54 1.67 2.79
CA GLY A 179 7.22 0.68 3.63
C GLY A 179 6.31 -0.47 4.07
N PHE A 180 6.33 -0.86 5.34
CA PHE A 180 5.65 -2.08 5.81
C PHE A 180 4.71 -1.81 6.99
N GLY A 181 3.46 -2.27 6.87
CA GLY A 181 2.53 -2.33 8.00
C GLY A 181 2.18 -0.97 8.60
N ASN A 182 2.29 0.11 7.82
CA ASN A 182 1.91 1.44 8.28
C ASN A 182 0.39 1.61 8.20
N ALA A 183 -0.21 2.26 9.18
CA ALA A 183 -1.63 2.56 9.25
C ALA A 183 -1.85 4.07 9.41
N GLY A 184 -2.65 4.69 8.56
CA GLY A 184 -2.83 6.14 8.48
C GLY A 184 -2.26 6.69 7.19
N ASP A 185 -1.90 7.97 7.17
CA ASP A 185 -1.59 8.66 5.91
C ASP A 185 -0.15 9.19 5.87
N VAL A 186 0.49 9.05 4.70
CA VAL A 186 1.81 9.63 4.39
C VAL A 186 2.88 9.22 5.41
N ASN A 187 2.94 7.93 5.77
CA ASN A 187 4.01 7.41 6.63
C ASN A 187 5.16 6.81 5.81
N THR A 188 6.38 6.92 6.34
CA THR A 188 7.59 6.28 5.78
C THR A 188 8.22 5.35 6.80
N GLY A 189 8.43 4.09 6.43
CA GLY A 189 9.11 3.08 7.25
C GLY A 189 8.21 1.93 7.66
N PHE A 190 8.20 1.54 8.94
CA PHE A 190 7.63 0.27 9.38
C PHE A 190 6.73 0.43 10.60
N TRP A 191 5.54 -0.19 10.57
CA TRP A 191 4.61 -0.29 11.71
C TRP A 191 4.25 1.04 12.35
N ASN A 192 4.23 2.13 11.58
CA ASN A 192 3.78 3.42 12.09
C ASN A 192 2.25 3.47 12.09
N GLY A 193 1.65 4.10 13.09
CA GLY A 193 0.21 4.29 13.24
C GLY A 193 -0.16 5.76 13.41
N GLY A 194 -1.16 6.24 12.67
CA GLY A 194 -1.50 7.66 12.53
C GLY A 194 -0.72 8.32 11.38
N PRO A 195 -0.85 9.65 11.16
CA PRO A 195 -0.30 10.28 9.97
C PRO A 195 1.12 10.85 10.13
N PHE A 196 1.79 11.05 8.99
CA PHE A 196 3.06 11.78 8.85
C PHE A 196 4.23 11.27 9.70
N ASN A 197 4.32 9.98 9.99
CA ASN A 197 5.44 9.43 10.76
C ASN A 197 6.57 8.93 9.84
N THR A 198 7.81 9.10 10.29
CA THR A 198 9.00 8.57 9.63
C THR A 198 9.80 7.69 10.59
N GLY A 199 10.04 6.43 10.24
CA GLY A 199 10.86 5.50 11.01
C GLY A 199 10.11 4.21 11.38
N PHE A 200 10.20 3.77 12.63
CA PHE A 200 9.72 2.47 13.08
C PHE A 200 8.80 2.57 14.29
N GLY A 201 7.61 1.96 14.21
CA GLY A 201 6.75 1.71 15.36
C GLY A 201 6.24 2.98 16.05
N ASN A 202 6.18 4.12 15.35
CA ASN A 202 5.68 5.35 15.93
C ASN A 202 4.16 5.36 15.92
N GLY A 203 3.53 5.78 17.01
CA GLY A 203 2.09 5.94 17.15
C GLY A 203 1.69 7.41 17.34
N GLY A 204 0.64 7.85 16.65
CA GLY A 204 0.16 9.23 16.68
C GLY A 204 0.58 10.00 15.42
N ASN A 205 0.92 11.28 15.57
CA ASN A 205 1.12 12.18 14.44
C ASN A 205 2.56 12.70 14.36
N THR A 206 3.06 12.90 13.14
CA THR A 206 4.28 13.67 12.87
C THR A 206 5.50 13.25 13.71
N ASN A 207 5.74 11.96 13.96
CA ASN A 207 6.92 11.52 14.73
C ASN A 207 8.09 11.09 13.82
N PHE A 208 9.33 11.31 14.26
CA PHE A 208 10.55 10.87 13.58
C PHE A 208 11.41 9.99 14.48
N GLY A 209 11.72 8.77 14.03
CA GLY A 209 12.58 7.83 14.74
C GLY A 209 11.86 6.54 15.14
N PHE A 210 11.98 6.13 16.40
CA PHE A 210 11.64 4.77 16.84
C PHE A 210 10.70 4.75 18.06
N GLY A 211 9.55 4.11 17.93
CA GLY A 211 8.69 3.78 19.07
C GLY A 211 8.16 4.99 19.84
N ASN A 212 8.03 6.15 19.19
CA ASN A 212 7.47 7.33 19.82
C ASN A 212 5.94 7.24 19.86
N ALA A 213 5.30 7.78 20.90
CA ALA A 213 3.86 7.81 21.06
C ALA A 213 3.36 9.25 21.32
N GLY A 214 2.39 9.70 20.53
CA GLY A 214 1.82 11.05 20.61
C GLY A 214 2.19 11.87 19.38
N PHE A 215 2.59 13.13 19.54
CA PHE A 215 2.79 14.05 18.41
C PHE A 215 4.16 14.72 18.38
N GLN A 216 4.71 14.94 17.18
CA GLN A 216 5.93 15.74 16.98
C GLN A 216 7.14 15.31 17.83
N ASN A 217 7.33 14.02 18.08
CA ASN A 217 8.51 13.54 18.80
C ASN A 217 9.63 13.11 17.85
N MET A 218 10.85 13.54 18.12
CA MET A 218 12.07 13.08 17.45
C MET A 218 12.91 12.18 18.37
N GLY A 219 13.36 11.05 17.85
CA GLY A 219 14.31 10.16 18.51
C GLY A 219 13.65 8.85 18.91
N HIS A 220 13.82 8.40 20.15
CA HIS A 220 13.38 7.06 20.56
C HIS A 220 12.53 7.04 21.83
N GLY A 221 11.39 6.35 21.77
CA GLY A 221 10.63 5.96 22.96
C GLY A 221 10.05 7.15 23.73
N ASN A 222 9.87 8.29 23.07
CA ASN A 222 9.25 9.45 23.71
C ASN A 222 7.73 9.28 23.77
N ALA A 223 7.11 9.79 24.82
CA ALA A 223 5.67 9.76 25.04
C ALA A 223 5.12 11.18 25.30
N GLY A 224 4.03 11.54 24.64
CA GLY A 224 3.47 12.89 24.72
C GLY A 224 3.78 13.69 23.47
N GLY A 225 4.20 14.96 23.63
CA GLY A 225 4.31 15.89 22.52
C GLY A 225 5.67 16.57 22.42
N VAL A 226 6.14 16.84 21.21
CA VAL A 226 7.18 17.85 20.96
C VAL A 226 8.52 17.51 21.65
N ASN A 227 8.87 16.23 21.83
CA ASN A 227 10.12 15.87 22.51
C ASN A 227 11.24 15.50 21.53
N VAL A 228 12.48 15.87 21.85
CA VAL A 228 13.67 15.54 21.05
C VAL A 228 14.67 14.77 21.90
N GLY A 229 15.05 13.57 21.47
CA GLY A 229 16.00 12.68 22.13
C GLY A 229 15.35 11.36 22.56
N SER A 230 15.62 10.89 23.77
CA SER A 230 15.23 9.51 24.15
C SER A 230 14.44 9.42 25.45
N GLY A 231 13.34 8.66 25.43
CA GLY A 231 12.61 8.28 26.65
C GLY A 231 12.01 9.46 27.42
N ASN A 232 11.76 10.59 26.76
CA ASN A 232 11.12 11.73 27.40
C ASN A 232 9.61 11.51 27.50
N ALA A 233 9.00 12.04 28.56
CA ALA A 233 7.56 12.03 28.77
C ALA A 233 7.02 13.46 28.97
N GLY A 234 5.84 13.75 28.43
CA GLY A 234 5.21 15.06 28.55
C GLY A 234 5.46 15.93 27.33
N LEU A 235 5.73 17.22 27.52
CA LEU A 235 5.77 18.22 26.46
C LEU A 235 7.14 18.93 26.33
N ALA A 236 7.59 19.10 25.08
CA ALA A 236 8.66 20.05 24.71
C ALA A 236 10.07 19.77 25.29
N ASN A 237 10.39 18.54 25.67
CA ASN A 237 11.68 18.24 26.31
C ASN A 237 12.78 17.93 25.29
N THR A 238 13.99 18.44 25.52
CA THR A 238 15.21 18.14 24.75
C THR A 238 16.21 17.34 25.60
N GLY A 239 16.70 16.22 25.06
CA GLY A 239 17.68 15.34 25.70
C GLY A 239 17.04 14.01 26.08
N ASP A 240 17.34 13.47 27.27
CA ASP A 240 16.96 12.09 27.59
C ASP A 240 16.30 11.92 28.96
N PHE A 241 15.27 11.10 29.02
CA PHE A 241 14.56 10.71 30.25
C PHE A 241 14.02 11.88 31.07
N ASN A 242 13.69 12.99 30.42
CA ASN A 242 13.01 14.08 31.08
C ASN A 242 11.51 13.80 31.16
N SER A 243 10.87 14.20 32.26
CA SER A 243 9.43 14.10 32.45
C SER A 243 8.88 15.48 32.84
N GLY A 244 7.95 16.05 32.11
CA GLY A 244 7.55 17.42 32.42
C GLY A 244 6.64 18.02 31.37
N GLY A 245 5.80 18.97 31.77
CA GLY A 245 4.69 19.46 30.96
C GLY A 245 3.51 18.50 30.92
N VAL A 246 2.31 19.05 31.10
CA VAL A 246 1.06 18.36 30.73
C VAL A 246 0.76 18.67 29.26
N VAL A 247 -0.05 17.84 28.59
CA VAL A 247 -0.44 18.01 27.16
C VAL A 247 -1.09 19.38 26.86
N SER A 248 -1.44 20.17 27.88
CA SER A 248 -2.00 21.53 27.79
C SER A 248 -1.14 22.61 28.49
N GLY A 249 0.15 22.36 28.78
CA GLY A 249 0.98 23.27 29.60
C GLY A 249 2.49 23.08 29.45
N ILE A 250 3.24 23.98 30.10
CA ILE A 250 4.67 24.22 29.88
C ILE A 250 5.52 23.05 30.36
N GLY A 251 6.25 22.37 29.48
CA GLY A 251 7.31 21.43 29.84
C GLY A 251 8.68 22.07 29.62
N GLY A 252 9.41 21.63 28.58
CA GLY A 252 10.58 22.39 28.15
C GLY A 252 11.85 22.09 28.95
N ASN A 253 12.07 20.86 29.43
CA ASN A 253 13.35 20.53 30.07
C ASN A 253 14.45 20.32 29.02
N THR A 254 15.68 20.76 29.31
CA THR A 254 16.88 20.51 28.51
C THR A 254 17.91 19.73 29.31
N GLY A 255 18.41 18.61 28.78
CA GLY A 255 19.42 17.78 29.42
C GLY A 255 18.85 16.41 29.77
N SER A 256 19.09 15.90 30.98
CA SER A 256 18.69 14.53 31.32
C SER A 256 18.07 14.36 32.70
N PHE A 257 17.14 13.42 32.81
CA PHE A 257 16.49 13.02 34.07
C PHE A 257 15.83 14.16 34.84
N ASN A 258 15.47 15.25 34.16
CA ASN A 258 14.76 16.33 34.83
C ASN A 258 13.28 15.99 34.92
N SER A 259 12.70 16.18 36.10
CA SER A 259 11.26 16.24 36.31
C SER A 259 10.80 17.68 36.55
N GLY A 260 9.49 17.96 36.52
CA GLY A 260 9.01 19.35 36.57
C GLY A 260 9.20 20.07 35.23
N ASN A 261 9.27 21.39 35.24
CA ASN A 261 9.21 22.22 34.04
C ASN A 261 10.44 23.14 33.90
N LEU A 262 10.85 23.42 32.67
CA LEU A 262 11.89 24.39 32.32
C LEU A 262 13.22 24.20 33.06
N ASN A 263 13.63 22.98 33.32
CA ASN A 263 14.95 22.70 33.90
C ASN A 263 16.03 22.58 32.81
N THR A 264 17.23 23.04 33.12
CA THR A 264 18.43 22.84 32.31
C THR A 264 19.49 22.10 33.12
N GLY A 265 19.92 20.93 32.67
CA GLY A 265 20.98 20.15 33.30
C GLY A 265 20.56 18.73 33.63
N PHE A 266 20.89 18.25 34.82
CA PHE A 266 20.74 16.83 35.17
C PHE A 266 19.99 16.62 36.47
N GLY A 267 18.94 15.80 36.44
CA GLY A 267 18.31 15.27 37.66
C GLY A 267 17.59 16.31 38.51
N ASN A 268 17.18 17.45 37.95
CA ASN A 268 16.41 18.46 38.69
C ASN A 268 14.95 18.03 38.77
N ALA A 269 14.28 18.21 39.91
CA ALA A 269 12.91 17.78 40.14
C ALA A 269 11.91 18.91 40.47
N GLY A 270 12.42 20.05 40.94
CA GLY A 270 11.63 21.29 41.00
C GLY A 270 11.58 21.96 39.62
N ASP A 271 11.02 23.16 39.55
CA ASP A 271 10.85 23.90 38.31
C ASP A 271 11.95 24.96 38.12
N LEU A 272 12.24 25.27 36.86
CA LEU A 272 13.08 26.39 36.46
C LEU A 272 14.52 26.34 37.01
N ASN A 273 15.13 25.17 37.12
CA ASN A 273 16.49 25.02 37.65
C ASN A 273 17.55 24.98 36.56
N THR A 274 18.75 25.44 36.87
CA THR A 274 19.95 25.28 36.04
C THR A 274 21.05 24.60 36.84
N GLY A 275 21.45 23.40 36.45
CA GLY A 275 22.50 22.63 37.12
C GLY A 275 22.07 21.22 37.47
N LEU A 276 22.43 20.73 38.65
CA LEU A 276 22.33 19.31 39.00
C LEU A 276 21.53 19.07 40.28
N PHE A 277 20.59 18.13 40.25
CA PHE A 277 19.91 17.60 41.43
C PHE A 277 19.17 18.64 42.31
N ASN A 278 18.68 19.72 41.71
CA ASN A 278 17.89 20.72 42.44
C ASN A 278 16.43 20.27 42.54
N SER A 279 15.86 20.28 43.74
CA SER A 279 14.47 19.89 44.00
C SER A 279 13.57 21.05 44.40
N GLY A 280 14.13 22.19 44.83
CA GLY A 280 13.39 23.45 44.89
C GLY A 280 13.38 24.15 43.53
N ASP A 281 12.78 25.32 43.48
CA ASP A 281 12.58 26.08 42.25
C ASP A 281 13.62 27.19 42.03
N VAL A 282 13.85 27.56 40.76
CA VAL A 282 14.67 28.72 40.33
C VAL A 282 16.14 28.62 40.76
N ASN A 283 16.65 27.41 41.04
CA ASN A 283 18.00 27.22 41.54
C ASN A 283 19.05 27.23 40.43
N THR A 284 20.23 27.78 40.75
CA THR A 284 21.43 27.67 39.92
C THR A 284 22.53 26.97 40.71
N GLY A 285 23.05 25.86 40.19
CA GLY A 285 24.11 25.09 40.85
C GLY A 285 23.70 23.66 41.18
N ILE A 286 24.08 23.17 42.35
CA ILE A 286 23.98 21.75 42.70
C ILE A 286 23.22 21.55 44.01
N GLY A 287 22.20 20.68 44.00
CA GLY A 287 21.61 20.07 45.19
C GLY A 287 20.74 20.99 46.06
N SER A 288 20.26 22.12 45.54
CA SER A 288 19.39 23.01 46.31
C SER A 288 17.97 22.44 46.42
N THR A 289 17.43 22.46 47.64
CA THR A 289 16.08 21.98 47.99
C THR A 289 15.12 23.12 48.31
N VAL A 290 15.57 24.37 48.20
CA VAL A 290 14.84 25.57 48.60
C VAL A 290 14.54 26.41 47.38
N ASP A 291 13.33 26.95 47.31
CA ASP A 291 12.90 27.83 46.23
C ASP A 291 13.61 29.17 46.33
N GLN A 292 14.24 29.58 45.23
CA GLN A 292 14.85 30.91 45.14
C GLN A 292 13.85 31.93 44.59
N PRO A 293 13.90 33.18 45.03
CA PRO A 293 13.08 34.22 44.46
C PRO A 293 13.54 34.56 43.04
N GLY A 294 12.58 34.83 42.15
CA GLY A 294 12.84 35.28 40.79
C GLY A 294 12.06 34.50 39.74
N SER A 295 12.39 34.74 38.48
CA SER A 295 11.78 34.09 37.32
C SER A 295 12.82 33.57 36.34
N VAL A 296 14.08 33.50 36.75
CA VAL A 296 15.20 33.08 35.90
C VAL A 296 16.23 32.35 36.75
N SER A 297 16.73 31.21 36.25
CA SER A 297 17.95 30.55 36.76
C SER A 297 19.02 30.50 35.67
N GLY A 298 20.26 30.18 36.06
CA GLY A 298 21.39 30.11 35.14
C GLY A 298 22.00 31.48 34.84
N PHE A 299 22.65 31.62 33.68
CA PHE A 299 23.50 32.79 33.39
C PHE A 299 23.18 33.42 32.03
N GLY A 300 23.19 34.75 31.98
CA GLY A 300 23.02 35.50 30.72
C GLY A 300 21.61 35.44 30.13
N ASN A 301 20.62 35.01 30.91
CA ASN A 301 19.24 34.86 30.46
C ASN A 301 18.45 36.17 30.60
N THR A 302 17.55 36.46 29.66
CA THR A 302 16.64 37.61 29.71
C THR A 302 15.20 37.20 29.42
N GLY A 303 14.26 37.66 30.26
CA GLY A 303 12.82 37.42 30.13
C GLY A 303 12.21 36.80 31.37
N THR A 304 11.16 35.98 31.22
CA THR A 304 10.43 35.35 32.33
C THR A 304 10.31 33.83 32.17
N SER A 305 10.47 33.10 33.27
CA SER A 305 10.54 31.64 33.31
C SER A 305 11.61 31.11 32.34
N VAL A 306 12.85 31.55 32.56
CA VAL A 306 14.00 31.12 31.75
C VAL A 306 15.06 30.40 32.59
N SER A 307 15.50 29.21 32.15
CA SER A 307 16.67 28.53 32.72
C SER A 307 17.76 28.34 31.68
N GLY A 308 18.95 27.92 32.11
CA GLY A 308 20.06 27.59 31.25
C GLY A 308 21.01 28.76 31.01
N PHE A 309 21.45 28.94 29.77
CA PHE A 309 22.54 29.87 29.45
C PHE A 309 22.24 30.71 28.21
N ASN A 310 22.37 32.02 28.34
CA ASN A 310 22.27 32.99 27.24
C ASN A 310 20.96 32.91 26.43
N ASN A 311 19.85 32.57 27.09
CA ASN A 311 18.53 32.50 26.48
C ASN A 311 17.84 33.88 26.52
N SER A 312 17.08 34.22 25.50
CA SER A 312 16.31 35.46 25.41
C SER A 312 14.87 35.18 25.01
N GLY A 313 13.92 35.52 25.88
CA GLY A 313 12.50 35.26 25.62
C GLY A 313 11.78 34.77 26.88
N ASN A 314 10.62 34.15 26.73
CA ASN A 314 9.90 33.56 27.85
C ASN A 314 9.82 32.04 27.72
N LEU A 315 9.56 31.34 28.83
CA LEU A 315 9.33 29.89 28.84
C LEU A 315 10.45 29.11 28.14
N THR A 316 11.70 29.47 28.41
CA THR A 316 12.85 28.96 27.64
C THR A 316 13.84 28.24 28.54
N SER A 317 14.35 27.10 28.08
CA SER A 317 15.46 26.40 28.75
C SER A 317 16.58 26.07 27.77
N GLY A 318 17.71 25.60 28.26
CA GLY A 318 18.83 25.15 27.43
C GLY A 318 19.87 26.24 27.16
N PHE A 319 20.32 26.39 25.92
CA PHE A 319 21.43 27.27 25.59
C PHE A 319 21.17 28.13 24.35
N GLY A 320 21.31 29.44 24.48
CA GLY A 320 21.34 30.37 23.34
C GLY A 320 20.04 30.44 22.54
N ASN A 321 18.92 30.05 23.12
CA ASN A 321 17.61 30.09 22.46
C ASN A 321 17.03 31.50 22.49
N MET A 322 16.39 31.90 21.40
CA MET A 322 15.76 33.21 21.26
C MET A 322 14.32 33.07 20.78
N ASN A 323 13.35 33.55 21.57
CA ASN A 323 11.94 33.60 21.19
C ASN A 323 11.28 34.92 21.58
N SER A 324 10.07 35.15 21.08
CA SER A 324 9.29 36.37 21.33
C SER A 324 7.90 36.09 21.94
N ASN A 325 7.48 34.83 21.96
CA ASN A 325 6.18 34.38 22.47
C ASN A 325 6.16 34.25 24.00
N VAL A 326 4.95 34.12 24.56
CA VAL A 326 4.65 34.02 26.00
C VAL A 326 3.92 32.71 26.35
N PHE A 327 3.47 31.91 25.37
CA PHE A 327 2.57 30.78 25.62
C PHE A 327 3.20 29.38 25.43
N ASP A 328 4.25 29.25 24.62
CA ASP A 328 4.84 27.95 24.29
C ASP A 328 6.32 27.91 24.68
N SER A 329 6.78 26.75 25.15
CA SER A 329 8.16 26.58 25.61
C SER A 329 9.14 26.30 24.49
N THR A 330 10.30 26.96 24.52
CA THR A 330 11.45 26.66 23.65
C THR A 330 12.53 25.95 24.48
N SER A 331 13.07 24.83 23.99
CA SER A 331 14.11 24.09 24.71
C SER A 331 15.21 23.57 23.78
N GLY A 332 16.37 23.23 24.35
CA GLY A 332 17.52 22.73 23.61
C GLY A 332 18.58 23.80 23.32
N PHE A 333 19.03 23.91 22.07
CA PHE A 333 20.24 24.65 21.72
C PHE A 333 20.06 25.54 20.48
N GLN A 334 20.32 26.84 20.65
CA GLN A 334 20.39 27.83 19.58
C GLN A 334 19.19 27.84 18.62
N ASN A 335 17.99 27.65 19.15
CA ASN A 335 16.76 27.83 18.38
C ASN A 335 16.40 29.32 18.28
N ILE A 336 15.89 29.73 17.12
CA ILE A 336 15.44 31.10 16.84
C ILE A 336 13.96 31.06 16.44
N GLY A 337 13.14 31.80 17.16
CA GLY A 337 11.69 31.79 17.02
C GLY A 337 11.01 30.89 18.06
N ASP A 338 9.69 30.78 17.95
CA ASP A 338 8.85 30.35 19.06
C ASP A 338 8.58 28.83 19.07
N ALA A 339 8.38 28.24 20.25
CA ALA A 339 7.99 26.84 20.45
C ALA A 339 8.94 25.78 19.87
N ASN A 340 10.18 26.14 19.51
CA ASN A 340 11.14 25.21 18.93
C ASN A 340 11.79 24.32 19.99
N VAL A 341 12.00 23.04 19.66
CA VAL A 341 12.63 22.06 20.56
C VAL A 341 13.75 21.34 19.82
N GLY A 342 14.89 21.13 20.48
CA GLY A 342 16.07 20.53 19.86
C GLY A 342 17.12 21.57 19.49
N PHE A 343 17.63 21.55 18.27
CA PHE A 343 18.91 22.17 17.92
C PHE A 343 18.80 23.00 16.63
N PHE A 344 19.19 24.27 16.72
CA PHE A 344 19.37 25.16 15.56
C PHE A 344 18.14 25.30 14.67
N ASN A 345 16.94 25.16 15.22
CA ASN A 345 15.73 25.37 14.45
C ASN A 345 15.43 26.86 14.29
N SER A 346 14.82 27.23 13.17
CA SER A 346 14.42 28.61 12.86
C SER A 346 12.97 28.68 12.40
N GLY A 347 12.15 29.47 13.09
CA GLY A 347 10.72 29.62 12.81
C GLY A 347 9.87 29.23 14.01
N ASN A 348 8.80 28.48 13.80
CA ASN A 348 7.81 28.20 14.84
C ASN A 348 7.54 26.70 15.00
N SER A 349 7.51 26.20 16.24
CA SER A 349 7.11 24.81 16.57
C SER A 349 7.86 23.76 15.75
N ASN A 350 9.18 23.87 15.61
CA ASN A 350 9.98 22.84 14.95
C ASN A 350 10.71 21.99 15.98
N GLU A 351 10.79 20.69 15.72
CA GLU A 351 11.40 19.69 16.59
C GLU A 351 12.53 18.97 15.87
N GLY A 352 13.67 18.86 16.53
CA GLY A 352 14.83 18.15 15.99
C GLY A 352 15.96 19.08 15.63
N PHE A 353 16.48 19.00 14.42
CA PHE A 353 17.76 19.61 14.04
C PHE A 353 17.65 20.42 12.76
N PHE A 354 18.06 21.69 12.80
CA PHE A 354 18.22 22.55 11.63
C PHE A 354 16.96 22.72 10.77
N ASN A 355 15.77 22.56 11.34
CA ASN A 355 14.54 22.75 10.61
C ASN A 355 14.23 24.23 10.44
N THR A 356 13.56 24.56 9.33
CA THR A 356 13.15 25.93 8.99
C THR A 356 11.68 25.99 8.60
N GLY A 357 10.96 26.99 9.10
CA GLY A 357 9.52 27.13 8.85
C GLY A 357 8.68 26.73 10.06
N MET A 358 7.68 25.87 9.87
CA MET A 358 6.67 25.58 10.89
C MET A 358 6.37 24.08 11.08
N PHE A 359 6.20 23.61 12.31
CA PHE A 359 5.70 22.26 12.62
C PHE A 359 6.56 21.10 12.06
N ASN A 360 7.82 21.35 11.71
CA ASN A 360 8.67 20.31 11.13
C ASN A 360 9.33 19.47 12.22
N ASN A 361 9.29 18.14 12.05
CA ASN A 361 9.90 17.22 12.98
C ASN A 361 10.95 16.32 12.32
N GLY A 362 12.21 16.55 12.63
CA GLY A 362 13.31 15.74 12.12
C GLY A 362 14.56 16.55 11.84
N ILE A 363 15.17 16.35 10.68
CA ILE A 363 16.47 16.94 10.34
C ILE A 363 16.36 17.73 9.04
N TYR A 364 16.71 19.00 9.08
CA TYR A 364 16.89 19.84 7.90
C TYR A 364 15.65 19.95 7.00
N ASN A 365 14.46 19.88 7.60
CA ASN A 365 13.22 20.07 6.86
C ASN A 365 12.93 21.56 6.66
N SER A 366 12.28 21.90 5.55
CA SER A 366 11.88 23.26 5.20
C SER A 366 10.43 23.31 4.73
N GLY A 367 9.68 24.31 5.19
CA GLY A 367 8.25 24.44 4.90
C GLY A 367 7.40 24.12 6.12
N VAL A 368 6.34 23.32 5.96
CA VAL A 368 5.32 23.11 7.00
C VAL A 368 5.06 21.63 7.28
N ALA A 369 5.01 21.22 8.54
CA ALA A 369 4.49 19.92 8.98
C ALA A 369 5.19 18.70 8.35
N SER A 370 6.46 18.81 7.95
CA SER A 370 7.21 17.69 7.36
C SER A 370 7.96 16.89 8.42
N THR A 371 8.07 15.57 8.20
CA THR A 371 8.84 14.69 9.08
C THR A 371 9.92 13.90 8.36
N GLY A 372 11.02 13.63 9.05
CA GLY A 372 12.15 12.91 8.47
C GLY A 372 13.30 13.83 8.13
N ILE A 373 13.94 13.64 6.97
CA ILE A 373 15.23 14.25 6.67
C ILE A 373 15.18 15.01 5.34
N ALA A 374 15.57 16.28 5.37
CA ALA A 374 15.80 17.11 4.19
C ALA A 374 14.59 17.27 3.27
N ASN A 375 13.37 17.25 3.81
CA ASN A 375 12.17 17.48 3.02
C ASN A 375 11.96 18.98 2.79
N SER A 376 11.44 19.34 1.62
CA SER A 376 11.05 20.71 1.27
C SER A 376 9.63 20.75 0.73
N GLY A 377 8.77 21.55 1.37
CA GLY A 377 7.33 21.59 1.07
C GLY A 377 6.52 21.30 2.31
N ASN A 378 5.32 20.77 2.13
CA ASN A 378 4.35 20.60 3.21
C ASN A 378 3.97 19.13 3.44
N ALA A 379 3.80 18.75 4.71
CA ALA A 379 3.16 17.49 5.10
C ALA A 379 3.78 16.23 4.46
N SER A 380 5.11 16.23 4.28
CA SER A 380 5.84 15.11 3.69
C SER A 380 6.57 14.30 4.75
N SER A 381 6.70 12.99 4.56
CA SER A 381 7.48 12.09 5.44
C SER A 381 8.62 11.42 4.67
N GLY A 382 9.66 10.98 5.37
CA GLY A 382 10.77 10.25 4.76
C GLY A 382 11.99 11.12 4.46
N VAL A 383 12.60 10.97 3.28
CA VAL A 383 13.93 11.53 2.99
C VAL A 383 13.97 12.28 1.67
N ALA A 384 14.39 13.55 1.71
CA ALA A 384 14.71 14.35 0.54
C ALA A 384 13.55 14.46 -0.47
N ASN A 385 12.32 14.57 0.03
CA ASN A 385 11.15 14.84 -0.80
C ASN A 385 11.00 16.35 -1.05
N SER A 386 10.66 16.70 -2.29
CA SER A 386 10.31 18.06 -2.71
C SER A 386 8.88 18.08 -3.22
N GLY A 387 8.01 18.85 -2.56
CA GLY A 387 6.57 18.88 -2.81
C GLY A 387 5.75 18.52 -1.57
N ASP A 388 4.45 18.37 -1.77
CA ASP A 388 3.47 18.25 -0.69
C ASP A 388 2.89 16.83 -0.56
N ASN A 389 2.60 16.39 0.67
CA ASN A 389 1.94 15.10 0.96
C ASN A 389 2.66 13.86 0.40
N SER A 390 4.00 13.87 0.41
CA SER A 390 4.80 12.78 -0.16
C SER A 390 5.50 11.94 0.93
N SER A 391 5.56 10.61 0.73
CA SER A 391 6.26 9.66 1.59
C SER A 391 7.32 8.86 0.83
N GLY A 392 8.31 8.35 1.54
CA GLY A 392 9.42 7.58 0.97
C GLY A 392 10.65 8.45 0.75
N ALA A 393 11.26 8.41 -0.43
CA ALA A 393 12.45 9.22 -0.65
C ALA A 393 12.65 9.74 -2.08
N PHE A 394 13.23 10.94 -2.17
CA PHE A 394 13.63 11.58 -3.43
C PHE A 394 12.47 11.85 -4.39
N ASN A 395 11.26 12.05 -3.88
CA ASN A 395 10.12 12.47 -4.68
C ASN A 395 10.24 13.95 -5.05
N GLN A 396 9.80 14.34 -6.25
CA GLN A 396 9.91 15.71 -6.78
C GLN A 396 8.56 16.32 -7.17
N GLY A 397 7.48 15.84 -6.56
CA GLY A 397 6.13 16.36 -6.74
C GLY A 397 5.22 15.98 -5.57
N ASP A 398 3.95 16.28 -5.75
CA ASP A 398 2.94 16.14 -4.70
C ASP A 398 2.26 14.77 -4.71
N ASN A 399 1.83 14.31 -3.54
CA ASN A 399 1.04 13.10 -3.34
C ASN A 399 1.73 11.82 -3.86
N GLN A 400 3.05 11.73 -3.66
CA GLN A 400 3.85 10.60 -4.12
C GLN A 400 4.26 9.71 -2.94
N ALA A 401 4.19 8.40 -3.15
CA ALA A 401 4.78 7.41 -2.26
C ALA A 401 5.82 6.58 -3.03
N GLY A 402 6.87 6.15 -2.36
CA GLY A 402 7.93 5.32 -2.90
C GLY A 402 9.26 6.07 -3.08
N PHE A 403 9.92 5.84 -4.22
CA PHE A 403 11.27 6.34 -4.47
C PHE A 403 11.36 7.04 -5.82
N PHE A 404 12.10 8.16 -5.88
CA PHE A 404 12.47 8.91 -7.09
C PHE A 404 11.34 9.57 -7.88
N GLY A 405 10.16 9.74 -7.25
CA GLY A 405 8.96 10.20 -7.94
C GLY A 405 8.44 9.21 -8.97
N GLN A 406 7.12 9.12 -9.11
CA GLN A 406 6.52 8.40 -10.24
C GLN A 406 6.42 9.36 -11.43
N PRO A 407 6.59 8.88 -12.68
CA PRO A 407 6.36 9.69 -13.87
C PRO A 407 4.92 10.22 -13.97
#